data_AF-A0A932H1Q1-F1
#
_entry.id   AF-A0A932H1Q1-F1
#
_cell.length_a   1.000
_cell.length_b   1.000
_cell.length_c   1.000
_cell.angle_alpha   90.00
_cell.angle_beta   90.00
_cell.angle_gamma   90.00
#
_symmetry.space_group_name_H-M   'P 1'
#
loop_
_entity.id
_entity.type
_entity.pdbx_description
1 polymer ?
#
loop_
_entity_poly.entity_id
_entity_poly.type
_entity_poly.pdbx_seq_one_letter_code
_entity_poly.pdbx_strand_id
1 'polypeptide(L)' 'MGITQITEILANPGVAYAGPLPAALQVKTVYSAGLGARAPEPGAAREFIARLSGPSARRVLAQAGYELE' A
#
# COMPACT_ATOMS: atom_id res chain seq x y z
N MET A 1 -1.91 23.80 2.18
CA MET A 1 -1.86 22.61 3.05
C MET A 1 -3.08 21.75 2.77
N GLY A 2 -2.96 20.43 2.78
CA GLY A 2 -4.05 19.50 2.47
C GLY A 2 -3.96 18.23 3.30
N ILE A 3 -5.01 17.42 3.24
CA ILE A 3 -5.14 16.16 3.98
C ILE A 3 -5.52 15.08 2.97
N THR A 4 -4.69 14.05 2.84
CA THR A 4 -4.98 12.83 2.06
C THR A 4 -4.15 11.66 2.62
N GLN A 5 -4.19 10.50 1.96
CA GLN A 5 -3.43 9.31 2.34
C GLN A 5 -1.92 9.55 2.29
N ILE A 6 -1.18 9.00 3.24
CA ILE A 6 0.29 9.08 3.29
C ILE A 6 0.91 8.53 2.00
N THR A 7 0.32 7.46 1.47
CA THR A 7 0.73 6.84 0.19
C THR A 7 0.61 7.78 -1.01
N GLU A 8 -0.38 8.67 -1.02
CA GLU A 8 -0.54 9.67 -2.07
C GLU A 8 0.44 10.84 -1.89
N ILE A 9 0.79 11.20 -0.66
CA ILE A 9 1.74 12.28 -0.39
C ILE A 9 3.16 11.86 -0.80
N LEU A 10 3.62 10.69 -0.34
CA LEU A 10 4.98 10.22 -0.58
C LEU A 10 5.25 9.86 -2.05
N ALA A 11 4.21 9.59 -2.83
CA ALA A 11 4.33 9.29 -4.26
C ALA A 11 4.60 10.54 -5.14
N ASN A 12 4.40 11.76 -4.61
CA ASN A 12 4.45 12.99 -5.39
C ASN A 12 5.74 13.80 -5.13
N PRO A 13 6.67 13.89 -6.10
CA PRO A 13 7.88 14.70 -5.96
C PRO A 13 7.55 16.17 -5.70
N GLY A 14 8.30 16.81 -4.81
CA GLY A 14 8.11 18.22 -4.44
C GLY A 14 7.01 18.48 -3.40
N VAL A 15 6.29 17.46 -2.96
CA VAL A 15 5.35 17.56 -1.83
C VAL A 15 6.07 17.22 -0.52
N ALA A 16 5.89 18.08 0.48
CA ALA A 16 6.42 17.84 1.82
C ALA A 16 5.39 17.11 2.70
N TYR A 17 5.80 16.00 3.32
CA TYR A 17 4.99 15.29 4.31
C TYR A 17 5.10 15.98 5.68
N ALA A 18 3.98 16.51 6.17
CA ALA A 18 3.92 17.22 7.44
C ALA A 18 3.74 16.31 8.67
N GLY A 19 3.42 15.03 8.47
CA GLY A 19 3.14 14.06 9.54
C GLY A 19 1.71 13.50 9.50
N PRO A 20 1.42 12.47 10.32
CA PRO A 20 0.11 11.83 10.34
C PRO A 20 -0.89 12.65 11.15
N LEU A 21 -2.19 12.47 10.87
CA LEU A 21 -3.24 12.95 11.76
C LEU A 21 -3.19 12.21 13.11
N PRO A 22 -3.76 12.78 14.19
CA PRO A 22 -4.02 12.03 15.42
C PRO A 22 -4.76 10.71 15.12
N ALA A 23 -4.39 9.61 15.78
CA ALA A 23 -4.92 8.27 15.45
C ALA A 23 -6.46 8.20 15.41
N ALA A 24 -7.14 8.91 16.32
CA ALA A 24 -8.61 8.96 16.37
C ALA A 24 -9.26 9.65 15.16
N LEU A 25 -8.49 10.40 14.36
CA LEU A 25 -8.94 11.11 13.18
C LEU A 25 -8.48 10.43 11.88
N GLN A 26 -7.65 9.39 11.97
CA GLN A 26 -7.16 8.69 10.79
C GLN A 26 -8.23 7.74 10.24
N VAL A 27 -8.46 7.82 8.94
CA VAL A 27 -9.25 6.82 8.21
C VAL A 27 -8.27 5.91 7.50
N LYS A 28 -8.02 4.73 8.10
CA LYS A 28 -7.11 3.73 7.53
C LYS A 28 -7.75 3.07 6.32
N THR A 29 -7.03 3.08 5.20
CA THR A 29 -7.43 2.39 3.97
C THR A 29 -6.74 1.05 3.90
N VAL A 30 -7.54 -0.03 3.85
CA VAL A 30 -7.02 -1.39 3.68
C VAL A 30 -6.93 -1.72 2.19
N TYR A 31 -5.73 -2.02 1.70
CA TYR A 31 -5.51 -2.51 0.35
C TYR A 31 -5.46 -4.03 0.36
N SER A 32 -6.32 -4.66 -0.42
CA SER A 32 -6.42 -6.12 -0.54
C SER A 32 -6.10 -6.58 -1.96
N ALA A 33 -5.34 -7.67 -2.08
CA ALA A 33 -5.08 -8.32 -3.36
C ALA A 33 -6.00 -9.55 -3.51
N GLY A 34 -6.76 -9.60 -4.60
CA GLY A 34 -7.66 -10.71 -4.92
C GLY A 34 -7.23 -11.45 -6.18
N LEU A 35 -7.48 -12.75 -6.23
CA LEU A 35 -7.32 -13.56 -7.44
C LEU A 35 -8.66 -13.69 -8.15
N GLY A 36 -8.72 -13.35 -9.43
CA GLY A 36 -9.94 -13.50 -10.23
C GLY A 36 -10.34 -14.97 -10.38
N ALA A 37 -11.59 -15.31 -10.09
CA ALA A 37 -12.07 -16.70 -10.05
C ALA A 37 -11.85 -17.51 -11.35
N ARG A 38 -11.71 -16.83 -12.49
CA ARG A 38 -11.45 -17.41 -13.82
C ARG A 38 -10.11 -16.97 -14.40
N ALA A 39 -9.12 -16.68 -13.56
CA ALA A 39 -7.78 -16.34 -14.03
C ALA A 39 -7.24 -17.48 -14.92
N PRO A 40 -6.75 -17.19 -16.14
CA PRO A 40 -6.24 -18.22 -17.05
C PRO A 40 -4.97 -18.88 -16.48
N GLU A 41 -4.20 -18.14 -15.69
CA GLU A 41 -2.96 -18.58 -15.06
C GLU A 41 -3.04 -18.39 -13.53
N PRO A 42 -3.82 -19.21 -12.80
CA PRO A 42 -4.04 -19.02 -11.37
C PRO A 42 -2.77 -19.23 -10.53
N GLY A 43 -1.84 -20.06 -11.00
CA GLY A 43 -0.54 -20.26 -10.34
C GLY A 43 0.31 -18.99 -10.37
N ALA A 44 0.53 -18.43 -11.57
CA ALA A 44 1.28 -17.19 -11.74
C ALA A 44 0.63 -16.00 -11.01
N ALA A 45 -0.71 -15.92 -11.01
CA ALA A 45 -1.42 -14.90 -10.26
C ALA A 45 -1.19 -14.99 -8.74
N ARG A 46 -1.18 -16.21 -8.17
CA ARG A 46 -0.86 -16.42 -6.74
C ARG A 46 0.58 -16.03 -6.44
N GLU A 47 1.52 -16.43 -7.30
CA GLU A 47 2.94 -16.09 -7.12
C GLU A 47 3.13 -14.56 -7.16
N PHE A 48 2.47 -13.87 -8.09
CA PHE A 48 2.52 -12.42 -8.18
C PHE A 48 1.99 -11.75 -6.91
N ILE A 49 0.83 -12.16 -6.40
CA ILE A 49 0.29 -11.66 -5.13
C ILE A 49 1.25 -11.93 -3.97
N ALA A 50 1.83 -13.14 -3.90
CA ALA A 50 2.80 -13.50 -2.88
C ALA A 50 4.07 -12.64 -2.94
N ARG A 51 4.54 -12.29 -4.15
CA ARG A 51 5.68 -11.38 -4.33
C ARG A 51 5.36 -9.95 -3.89
N LEU A 52 4.14 -9.47 -4.15
CA LEU A 52 3.71 -8.11 -3.78
C LEU A 52 3.44 -7.95 -2.28
N SER A 53 3.03 -9.03 -1.59
CA SER A 53 2.65 -9.00 -0.17
C SER A 53 3.65 -9.68 0.77
N GLY A 54 4.65 -10.38 0.22
CA GLY A 54 5.64 -11.13 0.98
C GLY A 54 6.74 -10.29 1.61
N PRO A 55 7.64 -10.90 2.40
CA PRO A 55 8.71 -10.21 3.11
C PRO A 55 9.59 -9.30 2.25
N SER A 56 9.86 -9.69 1.00
CA SER A 56 10.66 -8.90 0.05
C SER A 56 10.03 -7.57 -0.33
N ALA A 57 8.69 -7.46 -0.29
CA ALA A 57 7.99 -6.23 -0.64
C ALA A 57 7.88 -5.24 0.54
N ARG A 58 8.05 -5.70 1.78
CA ARG A 58 7.82 -4.88 2.98
C ARG A 58 8.59 -3.55 2.95
N ARG A 59 9.87 -3.59 2.55
CA ARG A 59 10.69 -2.37 2.47
C ARG A 59 10.12 -1.36 1.48
N VAL A 60 9.74 -1.81 0.28
CA VAL A 60 9.22 -0.94 -0.77
C VAL A 60 7.85 -0.38 -0.38
N LEU A 61 6.98 -1.20 0.22
CA LEU A 61 5.68 -0.77 0.69
C LEU A 61 5.79 0.25 1.84
N ALA A 62 6.68 0.02 2.81
CA ALA A 62 6.92 0.98 3.89
C ALA A 62 7.45 2.32 3.35
N GLN A 63 8.38 2.29 2.39
CA GLN A 63 8.88 3.49 1.72
C GLN A 63 7.78 4.23 0.94
N ALA A 64 6.81 3.50 0.40
CA ALA A 64 5.64 4.06 -0.26
C ALA A 64 4.54 4.52 0.72
N GLY A 65 4.73 4.40 2.03
CA GLY A 65 3.79 4.91 3.04
C GLY A 65 2.73 3.92 3.53
N TYR A 66 2.85 2.63 3.20
CA TYR A 66 1.97 1.59 3.72
C TYR A 66 2.37 1.17 5.13
N GLU A 67 1.37 0.96 5.99
CA GLU A 67 1.54 0.25 7.26
C GLU A 67 1.45 -1.26 7.01
N LEU A 68 2.38 -2.02 7.59
CA LEU A 68 2.47 -3.47 7.41
C LEU A 68 2.38 -4.10 8.80
N GLU A 69 1.25 -4.72 9.10
CA GLU A 69 1.08 -5.56 10.30
C GLU A 69 1.88 -6.87 10.20
#